data_AF-A0A844DM28-F1
#
_entry.id   AF-A0A844DM28-F1
#
_cell.length_a   1.000
_cell.length_b   1.000
_cell.length_c   1.000
_cell.angle_alpha   90.00
_cell.angle_beta   90.00
_cell.angle_gamma   90.00
#
_symmetry.space_group_name_H-M   'P 1'
#
loop_
_entity.id
_entity.type
_entity.pdbx_description
1 polymer ?
#
loop_
_entity_poly.entity_id
_entity_poly.type
_entity_poly.pdbx_seq_one_letter_code
_entity_poly.pdbx_strand_id
1 'polypeptide(L)'
;MPAKQGNRMDSKPKIQLLKQKRSFLQYILLSVVTCSLYHYWFMDSLVKDVNAICKKDGQDTVGVGRMIGFSILTFGVYQYLWLAEIVDRVYDSADEYDVEIRQDSESFFIWMILVPFIGYFIAMHRFVSDVNQLAAEYEKRRHFVKCTSPITQRSLSSGRGTLIGLVGSLAGQTIELKPGQRIKIGRSAAEASVIVNSEKISRVHCLVQYNGNQLGYTVTDLSRNGVVVNGKRILYSVPTYVPSESVLSLADGANKFQLT
;
A
#
# COMPACT_ATOMS: atom_id res chain seq x y z
N MET A 1 -0.48 46.96 -17.61
CA MET A 1 -1.31 46.30 -16.58
C MET A 1 -0.72 44.93 -16.30
N PRO A 2 0.05 44.72 -15.22
CA PRO A 2 0.56 43.40 -14.89
C PRO A 2 -0.41 42.63 -13.99
N ALA A 3 -0.63 41.36 -14.35
CA ALA A 3 -1.57 40.44 -13.72
C ALA A 3 -1.19 40.11 -12.27
N LYS A 4 -2.19 40.13 -11.38
CA LYS A 4 -2.10 39.67 -9.99
C LYS A 4 -1.73 38.18 -9.96
N GLN A 5 -0.52 37.87 -9.50
CA GLN A 5 -0.12 36.53 -9.09
C GLN A 5 -0.92 36.16 -7.84
N GLY A 6 -1.92 35.29 -8.03
CA GLY A 6 -2.73 34.72 -6.96
C GLY A 6 -1.85 33.87 -6.04
N ASN A 7 -1.75 34.29 -4.80
CA ASN A 7 -1.03 33.62 -3.72
C ASN A 7 -1.74 32.28 -3.42
N ARG A 8 -1.29 31.18 -4.06
CA ARG A 8 -1.72 29.83 -3.73
C ARG A 8 -1.04 29.48 -2.40
N MET A 9 -1.71 29.78 -1.29
CA MET A 9 -1.30 29.25 0.00
C MET A 9 -1.33 27.74 -0.08
N ASP A 10 -0.14 27.14 -0.17
CA ASP A 10 0.12 25.74 0.12
C ASP A 10 -0.34 25.49 1.56
N SER A 11 -1.61 25.13 1.72
CA SER A 11 -2.09 24.46 2.90
C SER A 11 -1.40 23.12 2.95
N LYS A 12 -0.20 23.09 3.56
CA LYS A 12 0.48 21.86 3.96
C LYS A 12 -0.60 20.96 4.57
N PRO A 13 -0.91 19.79 3.99
CA PRO A 13 -1.93 18.94 4.56
C PRO A 13 -1.45 18.63 5.97
N LYS A 14 -2.24 19.02 6.97
CA LYS A 14 -1.98 18.71 8.36
C LYS A 14 -1.85 17.20 8.40
N ILE A 15 -0.62 16.72 8.50
CA ILE A 15 -0.29 15.30 8.54
C ILE A 15 -0.99 14.79 9.79
N GLN A 16 -2.20 14.25 9.62
CA GLN A 16 -2.90 13.59 10.71
C GLN A 16 -2.03 12.40 11.06
N LEU A 17 -1.48 12.43 12.27
CA LEU A 17 -0.74 11.32 12.84
C LEU A 17 -1.77 10.20 13.00
N LEU A 18 -1.69 9.16 12.17
CA LEU A 18 -2.60 8.03 12.26
C LEU A 18 -2.45 7.41 13.65
N LYS A 19 -3.56 7.26 14.38
CA LYS A 19 -3.51 6.67 15.72
C LYS A 19 -3.41 5.16 15.59
N GLN A 20 -2.17 4.67 15.48
CA GLN A 20 -1.80 3.30 15.07
C GLN A 20 -2.32 2.17 16.00
N LYS A 21 -2.79 2.49 17.21
CA LYS A 21 -3.35 1.49 18.14
C LYS A 21 -4.60 2.03 18.82
N ARG A 22 -5.74 1.86 18.16
CA ARG A 22 -7.03 2.02 18.83
C ARG A 22 -7.30 0.79 19.67
N SER A 23 -7.26 0.93 20.99
CA SER A 23 -7.73 -0.12 21.89
C SER A 23 -9.25 -0.19 21.80
N PHE A 24 -9.78 -1.28 21.26
CA PHE A 24 -11.22 -1.51 21.19
C PHE A 24 -11.86 -1.53 22.59
N LEU A 25 -11.13 -2.03 23.60
CA LEU A 25 -11.58 -2.00 24.99
C LEU A 25 -11.80 -0.56 25.49
N GLN A 26 -10.89 0.36 25.16
CA GLN A 26 -11.04 1.77 25.51
C GLN A 26 -12.27 2.37 24.83
N TYR A 27 -12.56 1.97 23.59
CA TYR A 27 -13.77 2.37 22.89
C TYR A 27 -15.05 1.92 23.60
N ILE A 28 -15.14 0.65 24.02
CA ILE A 28 -16.32 0.15 24.74
C ILE A 28 -16.51 0.93 26.05
N LEU A 29 -15.47 1.00 26.87
CA LEU A 29 -15.54 1.62 28.20
C LEU A 29 -15.94 3.09 28.12
N LEU A 30 -15.28 3.86 27.24
CA LEU A 30 -15.57 5.28 27.09
C LEU A 30 -16.93 5.53 26.45
N SER A 31 -17.37 4.68 25.51
CA SER A 31 -18.71 4.81 24.92
C SER A 31 -19.81 4.60 25.95
N VAL A 32 -19.64 3.65 26.88
CA VAL A 32 -20.58 3.45 27.99
C VAL A 32 -20.56 4.64 28.96
N VAL A 33 -19.37 5.08 29.39
CA VAL A 33 -19.21 6.18 30.35
C VAL A 33 -19.72 7.52 29.81
N THR A 34 -19.60 7.74 28.50
CA THR A 34 -19.99 9.01 27.85
C THR A 34 -21.38 8.96 27.21
N CYS A 35 -22.18 7.92 27.49
CA CYS A 35 -23.50 7.73 26.88
C CYS A 35 -23.46 7.88 25.35
N SER A 36 -22.56 7.15 24.68
CA SER A 36 -22.35 7.13 23.23
C SER A 36 -21.75 8.40 22.61
N LEU A 37 -21.47 9.47 23.35
CA LEU A 37 -20.77 10.64 22.79
C LEU A 37 -19.37 10.27 22.26
N TYR A 38 -18.65 9.40 22.98
CA TYR A 38 -17.36 8.91 22.54
C TYR A 38 -17.44 8.06 21.27
N HIS A 39 -18.55 7.34 21.05
CA HIS A 39 -18.73 6.55 19.83
C HIS A 39 -18.68 7.43 18.57
N TYR A 40 -19.40 8.55 18.58
CA TYR A 40 -19.39 9.49 17.45
C TYR A 40 -18.03 10.15 17.23
N TRP A 41 -17.34 10.52 18.32
CA TRP A 41 -15.98 11.05 18.23
C TRP A 41 -14.99 10.01 17.67
N PHE A 42 -15.11 8.76 18.11
CA PHE A 42 -14.30 7.65 17.63
C PHE A 42 -14.52 7.40 16.14
N MET A 43 -15.78 7.39 15.70
CA MET A 43 -16.13 7.24 14.29
C MET A 43 -15.60 8.39 13.44
N ASP A 44 -15.69 9.63 13.92
CA ASP A 44 -15.14 10.79 13.20
C ASP A 44 -13.61 10.68 13.05
N SER A 45 -12.91 10.22 14.10
CA SER A 45 -11.48 9.93 14.02
C SER A 45 -11.17 8.79 13.06
N LEU A 46 -12.00 7.73 13.05
CA LEU A 46 -11.78 6.57 12.20
C LEU A 46 -12.01 6.90 10.72
N VAL A 47 -13.05 7.66 10.38
CA VAL A 47 -13.32 8.14 9.02
C VAL A 47 -12.17 8.96 8.47
N LYS A 48 -11.55 9.82 9.29
CA LYS A 48 -10.39 10.60 8.88
C LYS A 48 -9.20 9.72 8.54
N ASP A 49 -8.99 8.65 9.29
CA ASP A 49 -7.92 7.69 8.99
C ASP A 49 -8.24 6.88 7.73
N VAL A 50 -9.48 6.42 7.58
CA VAL A 50 -9.93 5.71 6.36
C VAL A 50 -9.77 6.60 5.14
N ASN A 51 -10.20 7.87 5.18
CA ASN A 51 -10.00 8.83 4.09
C ASN A 51 -8.52 9.07 3.78
N ALA A 52 -7.64 9.05 4.79
CA ALA A 52 -6.21 9.22 4.59
C ALA A 52 -5.56 7.99 3.93
N ILE A 53 -5.95 6.79 4.36
CA ILE A 53 -5.45 5.52 3.82
C ILE A 53 -6.01 5.29 2.41
N CYS A 54 -7.30 5.45 2.23
CA CYS A 54 -8.01 5.17 0.97
C CYS A 54 -7.95 6.32 -0.04
N LYS A 55 -7.20 7.40 0.21
CA LYS A 55 -7.19 8.64 -0.60
C LYS A 55 -7.07 8.45 -2.12
N LYS A 56 -6.49 7.33 -2.57
CA LYS A 56 -6.30 6.98 -3.97
C LYS A 56 -7.60 6.63 -4.70
N ASP A 57 -8.65 6.24 -3.97
CA ASP A 57 -9.99 5.98 -4.54
C ASP A 57 -10.67 7.27 -5.04
N GLY A 58 -10.16 8.45 -4.66
CA GLY A 58 -10.71 9.75 -5.05
C GLY A 58 -12.04 10.08 -4.37
N GLN A 59 -12.45 9.30 -3.36
CA GLN A 59 -13.67 9.48 -2.59
C GLN A 59 -13.34 10.03 -1.19
N ASP A 60 -14.21 10.87 -0.65
CA ASP A 60 -14.13 11.33 0.73
C ASP A 60 -15.41 10.91 1.46
N THR A 61 -15.28 10.02 2.44
CA THR A 61 -16.43 9.61 3.26
C THR A 61 -16.96 10.82 4.00
N VAL A 62 -18.27 10.95 3.95
CA VAL A 62 -19.04 12.01 4.61
C VAL A 62 -18.72 12.03 6.12
N GLY A 63 -18.43 13.20 6.69
CA GLY A 63 -18.15 13.32 8.13
C GLY A 63 -19.37 12.98 9.01
N VAL A 64 -19.10 12.55 10.25
CA VAL A 64 -20.13 12.06 11.19
C VAL A 64 -21.26 13.08 11.44
N GLY A 65 -20.97 14.39 11.46
CA GLY A 65 -22.00 15.42 11.65
C GLY A 65 -23.06 15.43 10.55
N ARG A 66 -22.66 15.25 9.28
CA ARG A 66 -23.60 15.13 8.16
C ARG A 66 -24.33 13.79 8.20
N MET A 67 -23.64 12.72 8.62
CA MET A 67 -24.26 11.42 8.82
C MET A 67 -25.40 11.48 9.85
N ILE A 68 -25.20 12.14 11.00
CA ILE A 68 -26.26 12.32 12.00
C ILE A 68 -27.45 13.08 11.41
N GLY A 69 -27.19 14.18 10.69
CA GLY A 69 -28.25 14.98 10.06
C GLY A 69 -29.11 14.19 9.05
N PHE A 70 -28.46 13.45 8.14
CA PHE A 70 -29.17 12.60 7.19
C PHE A 70 -29.83 11.39 7.84
N SER A 71 -29.25 10.85 8.91
CA SER A 71 -29.87 9.76 9.68
C SER A 71 -31.18 10.21 10.30
N ILE A 72 -31.25 11.42 10.87
CA ILE A 72 -32.52 11.96 11.38
C ILE A 72 -33.55 12.10 10.25
N LEU A 73 -33.14 12.60 9.09
CA LEU A 73 -34.02 12.77 7.92
C LEU A 73 -34.56 11.45 7.38
N THR A 74 -33.74 10.40 7.41
CA THR A 74 -34.05 9.06 6.88
C THR A 74 -34.55 8.08 7.93
N PHE A 75 -34.97 8.56 9.11
CA PHE A 75 -35.42 7.73 10.23
C PHE A 75 -34.41 6.65 10.65
N GLY A 76 -33.13 7.00 10.60
CA GLY A 76 -32.02 6.16 11.06
C GLY A 76 -31.48 5.20 10.01
N VAL A 77 -32.01 5.17 8.78
CA VAL A 77 -31.53 4.25 7.74
C VAL A 77 -30.15 4.66 7.21
N TYR A 78 -29.91 5.97 7.04
CA TYR A 78 -28.67 6.47 6.43
C TYR A 78 -27.40 6.07 7.18
N GLN A 79 -27.43 5.94 8.52
CA GLN A 79 -26.25 5.55 9.30
C GLN A 79 -25.69 4.18 8.86
N TYR A 80 -26.55 3.26 8.43
CA TYR A 80 -26.15 1.92 7.99
C TYR A 80 -25.56 1.95 6.58
N LEU A 81 -26.14 2.73 5.66
CA LEU A 81 -25.56 2.94 4.33
C LEU A 81 -24.18 3.59 4.41
N TRP A 82 -24.06 4.61 5.27
CA TRP A 82 -22.80 5.28 5.54
C TRP A 82 -21.75 4.35 6.14
N LEU A 83 -22.15 3.45 7.05
CA LEU A 83 -21.25 2.46 7.62
C LEU A 83 -20.83 1.41 6.59
N ALA A 84 -21.74 0.98 5.71
CA ALA A 84 -21.44 0.07 4.60
C ALA A 84 -20.35 0.65 3.70
N GLU A 85 -20.51 1.91 3.28
CA GLU A 85 -19.54 2.62 2.43
C GLU A 85 -18.14 2.63 3.05
N ILE A 86 -18.03 2.86 4.37
CA ILE A 86 -16.73 2.86 5.05
C ILE A 86 -16.10 1.47 5.06
N VAL A 87 -16.89 0.44 5.36
CA VAL A 87 -16.40 -0.95 5.41
C VAL A 87 -15.93 -1.40 4.04
N ASP A 88 -16.71 -1.11 2.99
CA ASP A 88 -16.37 -1.50 1.62
C ASP A 88 -15.13 -0.76 1.12
N ARG A 89 -14.97 0.55 1.42
CA ARG A 89 -13.74 1.28 1.07
C ARG A 89 -12.50 0.67 1.71
N VAL A 90 -12.61 0.25 2.96
CA VAL A 90 -11.53 -0.45 3.67
C VAL A 90 -11.23 -1.77 2.98
N TYR A 91 -12.26 -2.56 2.66
CA TYR A 91 -12.14 -3.84 1.95
C TYR A 91 -11.50 -3.69 0.57
N ASP A 92 -11.97 -2.75 -0.26
CA ASP A 92 -11.43 -2.51 -1.60
C ASP A 92 -9.98 -2.01 -1.58
N SER A 93 -9.58 -1.32 -0.50
CA SER A 93 -8.21 -0.86 -0.32
C SER A 93 -7.24 -1.97 0.12
N ALA A 94 -7.75 -3.11 0.60
CA ALA A 94 -6.99 -4.21 1.19
C ALA A 94 -5.89 -4.74 0.26
N ASP A 95 -6.24 -4.97 -1.00
CA ASP A 95 -5.39 -5.55 -2.04
C ASP A 95 -4.15 -4.69 -2.30
N GLU A 96 -4.26 -3.37 -2.17
CA GLU A 96 -3.14 -2.45 -2.35
C GLU A 96 -2.10 -2.58 -1.23
N TYR A 97 -2.54 -2.95 -0.03
CA TYR A 97 -1.69 -3.06 1.15
C TYR A 97 -1.21 -4.49 1.44
N ASP A 98 -1.63 -5.50 0.66
CA ASP A 98 -1.34 -6.93 0.94
C ASP A 98 -1.92 -7.42 2.27
N VAL A 99 -2.97 -6.75 2.75
CA VAL A 99 -3.60 -7.07 4.04
C VAL A 99 -4.84 -7.89 3.75
N GLU A 100 -4.92 -9.10 4.30
CA GLU A 100 -6.15 -9.89 4.24
C GLU A 100 -7.19 -9.30 5.20
N ILE A 101 -8.16 -8.59 4.64
CA ILE A 101 -9.29 -8.05 5.42
C ILE A 101 -10.34 -9.12 5.62
N ARG A 102 -10.82 -9.22 6.86
CA ARG A 102 -11.61 -10.36 7.33
C ARG A 102 -13.09 -10.28 6.98
N GLN A 103 -13.60 -9.12 6.58
CA GLN A 103 -15.02 -8.89 6.34
C GLN A 103 -15.25 -7.72 5.36
N ASP A 104 -16.26 -7.88 4.52
CA ASP A 104 -16.92 -6.85 3.71
C ASP A 104 -18.19 -6.34 4.43
N SER A 105 -18.90 -5.38 3.83
CA SER A 105 -20.11 -4.81 4.46
C SER A 105 -21.21 -5.86 4.67
N GLU A 106 -21.39 -6.80 3.75
CA GLU A 106 -22.36 -7.90 3.89
C GLU A 106 -22.06 -8.75 5.12
N SER A 107 -20.83 -9.24 5.24
CA SER A 107 -20.37 -10.02 6.41
C SER A 107 -20.49 -9.20 7.70
N PHE A 108 -20.17 -7.90 7.65
CA PHE A 108 -20.29 -6.99 8.77
C PHE A 108 -21.74 -6.90 9.29
N PHE A 109 -22.72 -6.71 8.40
CA PHE A 109 -24.13 -6.63 8.78
C PHE A 109 -24.74 -7.97 9.19
N ILE A 110 -24.27 -9.08 8.62
CA ILE A 110 -24.68 -10.43 9.04
C ILE A 110 -24.43 -10.63 10.54
N TRP A 111 -23.25 -10.23 11.04
CA TRP A 111 -22.96 -10.29 12.48
C TRP A 111 -23.95 -9.47 13.31
N MET A 112 -24.31 -8.28 12.84
CA MET A 112 -25.22 -7.38 13.54
C MET A 112 -26.67 -7.91 13.58
N ILE A 113 -27.13 -8.58 12.52
CA ILE A 113 -28.50 -9.12 12.42
C ILE A 113 -28.63 -10.46 13.15
N LEU A 114 -27.69 -11.38 12.97
CA LEU A 114 -27.78 -12.74 13.51
C LEU A 114 -27.55 -12.81 15.02
N VAL A 115 -26.71 -11.93 15.56
CA VAL A 115 -26.40 -11.88 16.99
C VAL A 115 -26.73 -10.48 17.52
N PRO A 116 -27.99 -10.21 17.92
CA PRO A 116 -28.36 -8.89 18.41
C PRO A 116 -27.54 -8.53 19.65
N PHE A 117 -27.24 -7.23 19.81
CA PHE A 117 -26.39 -6.65 20.84
C PHE A 117 -24.90 -7.06 20.79
N ILE A 118 -24.58 -8.35 20.86
CA ILE A 118 -23.19 -8.84 20.91
C ILE A 118 -22.52 -8.78 19.53
N GLY A 119 -23.27 -9.10 18.47
CA GLY A 119 -22.77 -9.13 17.09
C GLY A 119 -22.26 -7.79 16.60
N TYR A 120 -22.89 -6.69 17.02
CA TYR A 120 -22.38 -5.34 16.76
C TYR A 120 -20.96 -5.14 17.31
N PHE A 121 -20.69 -5.57 18.55
CA PHE A 121 -19.35 -5.46 19.13
C PHE A 121 -18.34 -6.36 18.43
N ILE A 122 -18.75 -7.56 18.00
CA ILE A 122 -17.88 -8.47 17.24
C ILE A 122 -17.52 -7.85 15.88
N ALA A 123 -18.51 -7.40 15.12
CA ALA A 123 -18.32 -6.75 13.82
C ALA A 123 -17.40 -5.52 13.95
N MET A 124 -17.67 -4.67 14.93
CA MET A 124 -16.87 -3.47 15.19
C MET A 124 -15.45 -3.79 15.65
N HIS A 125 -15.25 -4.80 16.50
CA HIS A 125 -13.92 -5.22 16.91
C HIS A 125 -13.09 -5.68 15.72
N ARG A 126 -13.67 -6.53 14.87
CA ARG A 126 -13.03 -7.02 13.65
C ARG A 126 -12.70 -5.84 12.73
N PHE A 127 -13.63 -4.91 12.54
CA PHE A 127 -13.45 -3.78 11.63
C PHE A 127 -12.35 -2.83 12.13
N VAL A 128 -12.32 -2.54 13.43
CA VAL A 128 -11.24 -1.76 14.05
C VAL A 128 -9.90 -2.48 13.93
N SER A 129 -9.88 -3.82 14.03
CA SER A 129 -8.67 -4.61 13.81
C SER A 129 -8.18 -4.51 12.37
N ASP A 130 -9.08 -4.63 11.39
CA ASP A 130 -8.76 -4.52 9.96
C ASP A 130 -8.21 -3.12 9.62
N VAL A 131 -8.87 -2.06 10.10
CA VAL A 131 -8.39 -0.67 9.94
C VAL A 131 -7.04 -0.46 10.63
N ASN A 132 -6.82 -1.03 11.82
CA ASN A 132 -5.52 -0.93 12.50
C ASN A 132 -4.40 -1.64 11.71
N GLN A 133 -4.69 -2.79 11.08
CA GLN A 133 -3.73 -3.51 10.23
C GLN A 133 -3.37 -2.68 8.99
N LEU A 134 -4.37 -2.13 8.30
CA LEU A 134 -4.16 -1.22 7.18
C LEU A 134 -3.34 0.02 7.59
N ALA A 135 -3.69 0.65 8.71
CA ALA A 135 -2.98 1.81 9.21
C ALA A 135 -1.50 1.49 9.54
N ALA A 136 -1.22 0.29 10.06
CA ALA A 136 0.14 -0.14 10.34
C ALA A 136 0.98 -0.31 9.07
N GLU A 137 0.41 -0.95 8.04
CA GLU A 137 1.12 -1.12 6.76
C GLU A 137 1.25 0.21 6.02
N TYR A 138 0.23 1.07 6.03
CA TYR A 138 0.30 2.42 5.48
C TYR A 138 1.44 3.22 6.11
N GLU A 139 1.57 3.23 7.44
CA GLU A 139 2.61 4.01 8.13
C GLU A 139 4.00 3.42 7.85
N LYS A 140 4.13 2.10 7.74
CA LYS A 140 5.36 1.43 7.29
C LYS A 140 5.77 1.89 5.89
N ARG A 141 4.83 1.92 4.93
CA ARG A 141 5.09 2.42 3.57
C ARG A 141 5.46 3.88 3.57
N ARG A 142 4.74 4.70 4.32
CA ARG A 142 5.00 6.13 4.48
C ARG A 142 6.40 6.40 5.03
N HIS A 143 6.80 5.69 6.09
CA HIS A 143 8.14 5.81 6.66
C HIS A 143 9.22 5.37 5.68
N PHE A 144 9.02 4.26 4.97
CA PHE A 144 9.94 3.80 3.94
C PHE A 144 10.12 4.86 2.86
N VAL A 145 9.02 5.38 2.29
CA VAL A 145 9.04 6.46 1.29
C VAL A 145 9.78 7.68 1.84
N LYS A 146 9.51 8.11 3.08
CA LYS A 146 10.18 9.28 3.68
C LYS A 146 11.71 9.11 3.76
N CYS A 147 12.20 7.90 4.04
CA CYS A 147 13.62 7.62 4.22
C CYS A 147 14.34 7.19 2.93
N THR A 148 13.62 6.95 1.85
CA THR A 148 14.17 6.44 0.58
C THR A 148 14.50 7.57 -0.40
N SER A 149 15.23 7.25 -1.48
CA SER A 149 15.64 8.25 -2.47
C SER A 149 14.45 8.89 -3.21
N PRO A 150 14.56 10.13 -3.70
CA PRO A 150 13.47 10.82 -4.40
C PRO A 150 12.92 10.07 -5.63
N ILE A 151 13.78 9.29 -6.28
CA ILE A 151 13.41 8.48 -7.44
C ILE A 151 12.46 7.36 -7.02
N THR A 152 12.78 6.69 -5.91
CA THR A 152 11.99 5.60 -5.34
C THR A 152 10.70 6.11 -4.71
N GLN A 153 10.70 7.31 -4.13
CA GLN A 153 9.48 8.00 -3.71
C GLN A 153 8.50 8.20 -4.89
N ARG A 154 9.03 8.57 -6.06
CA ARG A 154 8.22 8.76 -7.28
C ARG A 154 7.71 7.42 -7.84
N SER A 155 8.54 6.39 -7.83
CA SER A 155 8.19 5.02 -8.27
C SER A 155 7.03 4.45 -7.43
N LEU A 156 7.20 4.49 -6.10
CA LEU A 156 6.21 3.99 -5.14
C LEU A 156 4.89 4.77 -5.16
N SER A 157 4.95 6.11 -5.27
CA SER A 157 3.73 6.93 -5.37
C SER A 157 2.94 6.68 -6.67
N SER A 158 3.62 6.24 -7.74
CA SER A 158 2.98 5.78 -8.96
C SER A 158 2.45 4.34 -8.89
N GLY A 159 2.71 3.62 -7.79
CA GLY A 159 2.37 2.19 -7.66
C GLY A 159 3.14 1.29 -8.63
N ARG A 160 4.28 1.74 -9.16
CA ARG A 160 5.11 1.00 -10.10
C ARG A 160 6.47 0.72 -9.48
N GLY A 161 7.10 -0.36 -9.93
CA GLY A 161 8.50 -0.64 -9.64
C GLY A 161 9.34 -0.19 -10.83
N THR A 162 10.58 0.17 -10.59
CA THR A 162 11.47 0.64 -11.64
C THR A 162 12.84 -0.02 -11.50
N LEU A 163 13.40 -0.51 -12.61
CA LEU A 163 14.80 -0.92 -12.71
C LEU A 163 15.58 0.16 -13.43
N ILE A 164 16.62 0.67 -12.78
CA ILE A 164 17.51 1.69 -13.34
C ILE A 164 18.87 1.05 -13.60
N GLY A 165 19.31 1.02 -14.85
CA GLY A 165 20.67 0.56 -15.16
C GLY A 165 21.70 1.55 -14.62
N LEU A 166 22.55 1.11 -13.69
CA LEU A 166 23.62 1.93 -13.12
C LEU A 166 24.89 1.86 -13.97
N VAL A 167 25.24 0.67 -14.43
CA VAL A 167 26.49 0.39 -15.15
C VAL A 167 26.24 -0.67 -16.22
N GLY A 168 26.97 -0.58 -17.33
CA GLY A 168 26.94 -1.54 -18.42
C GLY A 168 26.12 -1.06 -19.62
N SER A 169 25.66 -2.01 -20.43
CA SER A 169 24.97 -1.73 -21.70
C SER A 169 23.65 -0.95 -21.57
N LEU A 170 23.03 -1.01 -20.39
CA LEU A 170 21.77 -0.33 -20.08
C LEU A 170 21.94 0.82 -19.08
N ALA A 171 23.15 1.34 -18.91
CA ALA A 171 23.40 2.47 -18.01
C ALA A 171 22.52 3.69 -18.37
N GLY A 172 21.85 4.25 -17.37
CA GLY A 172 20.92 5.36 -17.52
C GLY A 172 19.52 5.00 -18.04
N GLN A 173 19.29 3.75 -18.47
CA GLN A 173 17.95 3.32 -18.89
C GLN A 173 17.07 2.97 -17.70
N THR A 174 15.79 3.25 -17.84
CA THR A 174 14.76 3.06 -16.82
C THR A 174 13.69 2.13 -17.37
N ILE A 175 13.42 1.04 -16.66
CA ILE A 175 12.43 0.03 -17.06
C ILE A 175 11.35 -0.03 -15.97
N GLU A 176 10.11 0.33 -16.33
CA GLU A 176 8.98 0.30 -15.40
C GLU A 176 8.31 -1.09 -15.35
N LEU A 177 7.84 -1.45 -14.16
CA LEU A 177 7.14 -2.69 -13.85
C LEU A 177 5.83 -2.38 -13.17
N LYS A 178 4.76 -3.00 -13.66
CA LYS A 178 3.51 -3.06 -12.93
C LYS A 178 3.64 -4.04 -11.75
N PRO A 179 2.87 -3.87 -10.67
CA PRO A 179 2.78 -4.87 -9.60
C PRO A 179 2.48 -6.26 -10.16
N GLY A 180 3.23 -7.27 -9.70
CA GLY A 180 3.10 -8.66 -10.17
C GLY A 180 3.71 -8.94 -11.54
N GLN A 181 4.14 -7.92 -12.30
CA GLN A 181 4.78 -8.10 -13.59
C GLN A 181 6.16 -8.74 -13.41
N ARG A 182 6.40 -9.83 -14.13
CA ARG A 182 7.69 -10.52 -14.19
C ARG A 182 8.46 -10.06 -15.43
N ILE A 183 9.69 -9.60 -15.22
CA ILE A 183 10.62 -9.27 -16.27
C ILE A 183 11.77 -10.27 -16.26
N LYS A 184 12.04 -10.86 -17.42
CA LYS A 184 13.22 -11.70 -17.64
C LYS A 184 14.35 -10.84 -18.18
N ILE A 185 15.50 -10.88 -17.52
CA ILE A 185 16.73 -10.21 -17.95
C ILE A 185 17.70 -11.27 -18.45
N GLY A 186 18.28 -11.07 -19.63
CA GLY A 186 19.19 -12.04 -20.22
C GLY A 186 19.77 -11.61 -21.55
N ARG A 187 20.53 -12.51 -22.17
CA ARG A 187 21.22 -12.25 -23.45
C ARG A 187 20.33 -12.49 -24.67
N SER A 188 19.31 -13.35 -24.56
CA SER A 188 18.49 -13.79 -25.70
C SER A 188 17.27 -12.90 -25.90
N ALA A 189 17.18 -12.24 -27.05
CA ALA A 189 16.01 -11.44 -27.44
C ALA A 189 14.72 -12.26 -27.57
N ALA A 190 14.83 -13.57 -27.80
CA ALA A 190 13.68 -14.47 -27.93
C ALA A 190 13.08 -14.89 -26.57
N GLU A 191 13.88 -14.84 -25.49
CA GLU A 191 13.48 -15.38 -24.19
C GLU A 191 13.45 -14.31 -23.08
N ALA A 192 14.22 -13.23 -23.21
CA ALA A 192 14.33 -12.15 -22.24
C ALA A 192 13.63 -10.88 -22.74
N SER A 193 12.95 -10.20 -21.82
CA SER A 193 12.31 -8.90 -22.07
C SER A 193 13.31 -7.75 -21.99
N VAL A 194 14.36 -7.90 -21.18
CA VAL A 194 15.46 -6.94 -21.05
C VAL A 194 16.74 -7.59 -21.53
N ILE A 195 17.30 -7.05 -22.60
CA ILE A 195 18.43 -7.63 -23.31
C ILE A 195 19.74 -7.01 -22.81
N VAL A 196 20.63 -7.86 -22.31
CA VAL A 196 22.00 -7.49 -21.92
C VAL A 196 22.97 -8.32 -22.76
N ASN A 197 23.55 -7.69 -23.79
CA ASN A 197 24.41 -8.39 -24.74
C ASN A 197 25.84 -8.57 -24.18
N SER A 198 26.07 -9.68 -23.49
CA SER A 198 27.39 -10.07 -22.98
C SER A 198 27.51 -11.58 -22.90
N GLU A 199 28.69 -12.12 -23.21
CA GLU A 199 28.94 -13.57 -23.20
C GLU A 199 28.76 -14.21 -21.83
N LYS A 200 29.04 -13.46 -20.76
CA LYS A 200 28.89 -13.90 -19.37
C LYS A 200 27.43 -13.89 -18.90
N ILE A 201 26.53 -13.29 -19.66
CA ILE A 201 25.09 -13.29 -19.37
C ILE A 201 24.42 -14.49 -20.06
N SER A 202 23.56 -15.19 -19.31
CA SER A 202 22.85 -16.36 -19.82
C SER A 202 21.64 -15.92 -20.65
N ARG A 203 21.12 -16.80 -21.51
CA ARG A 203 19.97 -16.50 -22.40
C ARG A 203 18.80 -15.88 -21.63
N VAL A 204 18.46 -16.52 -20.50
CA VAL A 204 17.74 -15.94 -19.38
C VAL A 204 18.71 -16.00 -18.19
N HIS A 205 19.01 -14.86 -17.58
CA HIS A 205 19.98 -14.75 -16.50
C HIS A 205 19.28 -14.60 -15.16
N CYS A 206 18.28 -13.73 -15.07
CA CYS A 206 17.44 -13.63 -13.89
C CYS A 206 16.02 -13.23 -14.24
N LEU A 207 15.12 -13.48 -13.29
CA LEU A 207 13.76 -13.00 -13.32
C LEU A 207 13.59 -12.01 -12.17
N VAL A 208 13.03 -10.83 -12.46
CA VAL A 208 12.71 -9.80 -11.49
C VAL A 208 11.21 -9.54 -11.54
N GLN A 209 10.55 -9.62 -10.40
CA GLN A 209 9.14 -9.31 -10.24
C GLN A 209 9.00 -8.17 -9.23
N TYR A 210 8.26 -7.13 -9.57
CA TYR A 210 7.93 -6.10 -8.59
C TYR A 210 6.76 -6.54 -7.71
N ASN A 211 7.01 -6.68 -6.41
CA ASN A 211 5.97 -6.93 -5.42
C ASN A 211 5.50 -5.57 -4.92
N GLY A 212 4.65 -4.89 -5.70
CA GLY A 212 4.13 -3.56 -5.34
C GLY A 212 3.47 -3.48 -3.96
N ASN A 213 3.07 -4.63 -3.45
CA ASN A 213 2.47 -4.87 -2.17
C ASN A 213 3.46 -4.93 -0.99
N GLN A 214 4.74 -5.20 -1.24
CA GLN A 214 5.74 -5.44 -0.18
C GLN A 214 6.89 -4.42 -0.19
N LEU A 215 6.80 -3.33 -0.97
CA LEU A 215 7.87 -2.33 -1.14
C LEU A 215 9.21 -2.96 -1.57
N GLY A 216 9.14 -3.93 -2.49
CA GLY A 216 10.32 -4.66 -2.92
C GLY A 216 10.07 -5.53 -4.14
N TYR A 217 11.04 -6.39 -4.40
CA TYR A 217 11.14 -7.19 -5.60
C TYR A 217 11.39 -8.65 -5.21
N THR A 218 10.85 -9.56 -5.99
CA THR A 218 11.30 -10.95 -5.99
C THR A 218 12.29 -11.15 -7.13
N VAL A 219 13.50 -11.57 -6.78
CA VAL A 219 14.55 -11.88 -7.75
C VAL A 219 14.83 -13.38 -7.72
N THR A 220 14.83 -14.01 -8.89
CA THR A 220 15.19 -15.42 -9.07
C THR A 220 16.40 -15.51 -9.99
N ASP A 221 17.47 -16.13 -9.51
CA ASP A 221 18.65 -16.42 -10.30
C ASP A 221 18.40 -17.65 -11.19
N LEU A 222 18.56 -17.48 -12.51
CA LEU A 222 18.45 -18.54 -13.51
C LEU A 222 19.75 -18.67 -14.33
N SER A 223 20.83 -18.08 -13.81
CA SER A 223 22.09 -17.95 -14.52
C SER A 223 23.11 -19.01 -14.14
N ARG A 224 24.07 -19.23 -15.04
CA ARG A 224 25.25 -20.05 -14.75
C ARG A 224 26.28 -19.34 -13.87
N ASN A 225 26.43 -18.03 -14.06
CA ASN A 225 27.47 -17.25 -13.41
C ASN A 225 27.02 -16.60 -12.08
N GLY A 226 25.74 -16.67 -11.78
CA GLY A 226 25.17 -16.15 -10.54
C GLY A 226 24.65 -14.72 -10.64
N VAL A 227 23.75 -14.42 -9.71
CA VAL A 227 23.23 -13.07 -9.46
C VAL A 227 23.61 -12.63 -8.05
N VAL A 228 24.01 -11.36 -7.91
CA VAL A 228 24.45 -10.77 -6.64
C VAL A 228 23.55 -9.59 -6.29
N VAL A 229 23.04 -9.54 -5.06
CA VAL A 229 22.19 -8.46 -4.54
C VAL A 229 22.88 -7.82 -3.35
N ASN A 230 23.13 -6.51 -3.40
CA ASN A 230 23.84 -5.75 -2.36
C ASN A 230 25.16 -6.43 -1.93
N GLY A 231 25.89 -7.02 -2.88
CA GLY A 231 27.15 -7.73 -2.63
C GLY A 231 27.01 -9.19 -2.16
N LYS A 232 25.81 -9.69 -1.86
CA LYS A 232 25.55 -11.08 -1.48
C LYS A 232 24.98 -11.89 -2.65
N ARG A 233 25.60 -13.02 -2.99
CA ARG A 233 25.10 -13.93 -4.03
C ARG A 233 23.82 -14.62 -3.55
N ILE A 234 22.79 -14.65 -4.40
CA ILE A 234 21.54 -15.35 -4.12
C ILE A 234 21.59 -16.79 -4.64
N LEU A 235 20.68 -17.64 -4.16
CA LEU A 235 20.64 -19.05 -4.53
C LEU A 235 20.00 -19.26 -5.91
N TYR A 236 20.53 -20.23 -6.65
CA TYR A 236 20.02 -20.60 -7.97
C TYR A 236 18.60 -21.15 -7.88
N SER A 237 17.72 -20.67 -8.75
CA SER A 237 16.31 -21.06 -8.89
C SER A 237 15.44 -20.89 -7.63
N VAL A 238 15.91 -20.16 -6.62
CA VAL A 238 15.15 -19.84 -5.41
C VAL A 238 14.66 -18.38 -5.47
N PRO A 239 13.35 -18.12 -5.51
CA PRO A 239 12.80 -16.78 -5.40
C PRO A 239 13.23 -16.12 -4.10
N THR A 240 13.94 -15.00 -4.20
CA THR A 240 14.49 -14.27 -3.05
C THR A 240 13.86 -12.88 -2.99
N TYR A 241 13.31 -12.51 -1.82
CA TYR A 241 12.81 -11.15 -1.60
C TYR A 241 13.99 -10.17 -1.46
N VAL A 242 13.85 -9.03 -2.13
CA VAL A 242 14.85 -7.97 -2.20
C VAL A 242 14.14 -6.63 -1.97
N PRO A 243 14.50 -5.84 -0.95
CA PRO A 243 13.86 -4.56 -0.72
C PRO A 243 14.18 -3.54 -1.84
N SER A 244 13.30 -2.57 -2.07
CA SER A 244 13.65 -1.38 -2.89
C SER A 244 14.93 -0.70 -2.36
N GLU A 245 15.59 0.06 -3.23
CA GLU A 245 16.97 0.58 -3.12
C GLU A 245 18.10 -0.45 -3.24
N SER A 246 17.78 -1.74 -3.39
CA SER A 246 18.82 -2.74 -3.58
C SER A 246 19.47 -2.66 -4.96
N VAL A 247 20.77 -2.96 -5.01
CA VAL A 247 21.55 -3.05 -6.23
C VAL A 247 21.69 -4.51 -6.64
N LEU A 248 21.15 -4.82 -7.81
CA LEU A 248 21.26 -6.10 -8.49
C LEU A 248 22.47 -6.06 -9.43
N SER A 249 23.43 -6.96 -9.24
CA SER A 249 24.60 -7.13 -10.10
C SER A 249 24.53 -8.49 -10.81
N LEU A 250 24.75 -8.50 -12.12
CA LEU A 250 24.69 -9.71 -12.94
C LEU A 250 26.09 -10.25 -13.22
N ALA A 251 26.27 -11.58 -13.15
CA ALA A 251 27.52 -12.27 -13.43
C ALA A 251 28.75 -11.67 -12.71
N ASP A 252 29.64 -11.02 -13.47
CA ASP A 252 30.89 -10.40 -12.99
C ASP A 252 30.70 -8.98 -12.46
N GLY A 253 29.46 -8.48 -12.43
CA GLY A 253 29.13 -7.14 -11.96
C GLY A 253 29.36 -6.03 -13.00
N ALA A 254 29.66 -6.38 -14.26
CA ALA A 254 29.76 -5.40 -15.34
C ALA A 254 28.41 -4.75 -15.68
N ASN A 255 27.30 -5.41 -15.37
CA ASN A 255 25.95 -4.85 -15.50
C ASN A 255 25.29 -4.82 -14.11
N LYS A 256 24.84 -3.63 -13.72
CA LYS A 256 24.19 -3.39 -12.42
C LYS A 256 22.89 -2.62 -12.61
N PHE A 257 21.88 -2.97 -11.83
CA PHE A 257 20.58 -2.33 -11.81
C PHE A 257 20.23 -1.92 -10.38
N GLN A 258 19.74 -0.71 -10.19
CA GLN A 258 19.09 -0.31 -8.95
C GLN A 258 17.59 -0.63 -9.05
N LEU A 259 17.06 -1.26 -8.01
CA LEU A 259 15.65 -1.57 -7.88
C LEU A 259 14.99 -0.45 -7.08
N THR A 260 14.10 0.33 -7.70
CA THR A 260 13.44 1.51 -7.08
C THR A 260 11.94 1.33 -7.08
#